data_AF-S1RN82-F1
#
_entry.id   AF-S1RN82-F1
#
_cell.length_a   1.000
_cell.length_b   1.000
_cell.length_c   1.000
_cell.angle_alpha   90.00
_cell.angle_beta   90.00
_cell.angle_gamma   90.00
#
_symmetry.space_group_name_H-M   'P 1'
#
loop_
_entity.id
_entity.type
_entity.pdbx_description
1 polymer ?
#
loop_
_entity_poly.entity_id
_entity_poly.type
_entity_poly.pdbx_seq_one_letter_code
_entity_poly.pdbx_strand_id
1 'polypeptide(L)'
;MTDGASQGLLVIVAIVIFGIFVLISYVLFKDTLKPSLSNIFTDGLEQAEDAIDPKIITKITIIEKTNEIKNLKKNQIEEYYIDEFTKAFEFRNQDGDIIKTRKLNLEFKFHLRGTTYLTFEEFMEKYSDGSINFRMGVIATAKTDKTVTATTKVNGISGITIFRSL
;
A
#
# COMPACT_ATOMS: atom_id res chain seq x y z
N MET A 1 41.12 -16.89 49.97
CA MET A 1 39.84 -17.30 49.36
C MET A 1 39.15 -16.06 48.82
N THR A 2 39.45 -15.68 47.58
CA THR A 2 38.87 -14.46 46.94
C THR A 2 38.62 -14.63 45.43
N ASP A 3 38.81 -15.83 44.87
CA ASP A 3 38.68 -16.06 43.42
C ASP A 3 37.23 -16.26 42.96
N GLY A 4 36.34 -16.75 43.83
CA GLY A 4 34.93 -17.02 43.48
C GLY A 4 34.06 -15.76 43.32
N ALA A 5 34.34 -14.70 44.09
CA ALA A 5 33.58 -13.44 44.01
C ALA A 5 33.93 -12.65 42.73
N SER A 6 35.20 -12.68 42.32
CA SER A 6 35.68 -12.02 41.08
C SER A 6 35.17 -12.74 39.82
N GLN A 7 35.17 -14.07 39.80
CA GLN A 7 34.64 -14.85 38.68
C GLN A 7 33.13 -14.67 38.49
N GLY A 8 32.34 -14.65 39.57
CA GLY A 8 30.90 -14.41 39.47
C GLY A 8 30.56 -13.03 38.89
N LEU A 9 31.32 -12.00 39.26
CA LEU A 9 31.14 -10.65 38.73
C LEU A 9 31.45 -10.59 37.22
N LEU A 10 32.53 -11.22 36.76
CA LEU A 10 32.88 -11.27 35.34
C LEU A 10 31.82 -11.98 34.49
N VAL A 11 31.21 -13.05 35.01
CA VAL A 11 30.11 -13.76 34.33
C VAL A 11 28.87 -12.87 34.19
N ILE A 12 28.49 -12.15 35.24
CA ILE A 12 27.34 -11.24 35.19
C ILE A 12 27.59 -10.12 34.17
N VAL A 13 28.79 -9.51 34.19
CA VAL A 13 29.17 -8.47 33.23
C VAL A 13 29.10 -8.99 31.79
N ALA A 14 29.59 -10.22 31.54
CA ALA A 14 29.52 -10.83 30.21
C ALA A 14 28.07 -11.03 29.73
N ILE A 15 27.16 -11.48 30.59
CA ILE A 15 25.73 -11.65 30.26
C ILE A 15 25.08 -10.31 29.92
N VAL A 16 25.39 -9.26 30.69
CA VAL A 16 24.84 -7.91 30.45
C VAL A 16 25.30 -7.37 29.10
N ILE A 17 26.61 -7.45 28.80
CA ILE A 17 27.16 -7.00 27.52
C ILE A 17 26.55 -7.80 26.36
N PHE A 18 26.45 -9.12 26.51
CA PHE A 18 25.86 -9.99 25.49
C PHE A 18 24.37 -9.65 25.26
N GLY A 19 23.61 -9.41 26.33
CA GLY A 19 22.20 -9.00 26.23
C GLY A 19 22.03 -7.68 25.49
N ILE A 20 22.88 -6.69 25.77
CA ILE A 20 22.89 -5.41 25.05
C ILE A 20 23.24 -5.61 23.58
N PHE A 21 24.24 -6.44 23.28
CA PHE A 21 24.63 -6.74 21.89
C PHE A 21 23.49 -7.39 21.10
N VAL A 22 22.79 -8.36 21.70
CA VAL A 22 21.61 -9.00 21.09
C VAL A 22 20.50 -7.97 20.87
N LEU A 23 20.24 -7.10 21.84
CA LEU A 23 19.21 -6.06 21.73
C LEU A 23 19.50 -5.08 20.58
N ILE A 24 20.73 -4.55 20.51
CA ILE A 24 21.14 -3.62 19.44
C ILE A 24 21.06 -4.31 18.08
N SER A 25 21.53 -5.56 17.98
CA SER A 25 21.46 -6.35 16.75
C SER A 25 20.01 -6.58 16.32
N TYR A 26 19.11 -6.86 17.26
CA TYR A 26 17.69 -7.03 16.98
C TYR A 26 17.03 -5.75 16.49
N VAL A 27 17.31 -4.61 17.14
CA VAL A 27 16.80 -3.29 16.72
C VAL A 27 17.32 -2.94 15.33
N LEU A 28 18.62 -3.09 15.08
CA LEU A 28 19.23 -2.84 13.77
C LEU A 28 18.63 -3.75 12.68
N PHE A 29 18.42 -5.03 13.00
CA PHE A 29 17.82 -5.97 12.07
C PHE A 29 16.37 -5.59 11.75
N LYS A 30 15.56 -5.31 12.79
CA LYS A 30 14.14 -5.01 12.64
C LYS A 30 13.91 -3.69 11.91
N ASP A 31 14.66 -2.66 12.26
CA ASP A 31 14.38 -1.29 11.82
C ASP A 31 15.15 -0.92 10.54
N THR A 32 16.28 -1.56 10.26
CA THR A 32 17.11 -1.22 9.08
C THR A 32 17.21 -2.37 8.06
N LEU A 33 17.63 -3.56 8.50
CA LEU A 33 17.92 -4.66 7.56
C LEU A 33 16.65 -5.29 6.99
N LYS A 34 15.64 -5.54 7.81
CA LYS A 34 14.39 -6.17 7.38
C LYS A 34 13.67 -5.35 6.30
N PRO A 35 13.46 -4.03 6.45
CA PRO A 35 12.90 -3.21 5.37
C PRO A 35 13.76 -3.23 4.10
N SER A 36 15.08 -3.06 4.25
CA SER A 36 16.00 -3.04 3.09
C SER A 36 15.97 -4.34 2.29
N LEU A 37 16.00 -5.49 2.98
CA LEU A 37 15.92 -6.80 2.33
C LEU A 37 14.56 -6.98 1.65
N SER A 38 13.46 -6.62 2.32
CA SER A 38 12.12 -6.71 1.74
C SER A 38 12.00 -5.90 0.44
N ASN A 39 12.58 -4.70 0.42
CA ASN A 39 12.59 -3.85 -0.77
C ASN A 39 13.40 -4.51 -1.90
N ILE A 40 14.64 -4.97 -1.62
CA ILE A 40 15.48 -5.63 -2.63
C ILE A 40 14.80 -6.88 -3.21
N PHE A 41 14.16 -7.69 -2.36
CA PHE A 41 13.41 -8.87 -2.83
C PHE A 41 12.22 -8.47 -3.69
N THR A 42 11.49 -7.43 -3.32
CA THR A 42 10.34 -6.93 -4.09
C THR A 42 10.78 -6.37 -5.44
N ASP A 43 11.84 -5.56 -5.45
CA ASP A 43 12.42 -4.99 -6.67
C ASP A 43 12.96 -6.07 -7.60
N GLY A 44 13.65 -7.08 -7.06
CA GLY A 44 14.16 -8.19 -7.84
C GLY A 44 13.04 -9.05 -8.45
N LEU A 45 11.94 -9.23 -7.72
CA LEU A 45 10.75 -9.91 -8.24
C LEU A 45 10.07 -9.10 -9.34
N GLU A 46 9.91 -7.78 -9.15
CA GLU A 46 9.35 -6.88 -10.17
C GLU A 46 10.19 -6.93 -11.46
N GLN A 47 11.52 -6.86 -11.34
CA GLN A 47 12.45 -6.96 -12.48
C GLN A 47 12.34 -8.31 -13.22
N ALA A 48 12.32 -9.43 -12.48
CA ALA A 48 12.23 -10.75 -13.07
C ALA A 48 10.91 -10.93 -13.84
N GLU A 49 9.82 -10.41 -13.30
CA GLU A 49 8.53 -10.54 -13.96
C GLU A 49 8.36 -9.59 -15.15
N ASP A 50 8.96 -8.40 -15.13
CA ASP A 50 9.00 -7.50 -16.28
C ASP A 50 9.86 -8.07 -17.42
N ALA A 51 10.91 -8.84 -17.10
CA ALA A 51 11.69 -9.57 -18.11
C ALA A 51 10.86 -10.66 -18.82
N ILE A 52 9.91 -11.29 -18.11
CA ILE A 52 9.06 -12.36 -18.65
C ILE A 52 7.85 -11.79 -19.40
N ASP A 53 7.34 -10.64 -18.98
CA ASP A 53 6.25 -9.93 -19.64
C ASP A 53 6.70 -8.53 -20.04
N PRO A 54 7.52 -8.38 -21.10
CA PRO A 54 8.09 -7.10 -21.54
C PRO A 54 7.06 -6.22 -22.26
N LYS A 55 5.77 -6.58 -22.21
CA LYS A 55 4.73 -5.92 -22.98
C LYS A 55 4.65 -4.45 -22.61
N ILE A 56 4.93 -3.60 -23.59
CA ILE A 56 4.82 -2.15 -23.46
C ILE A 56 3.33 -1.79 -23.42
N ILE A 57 2.93 -1.14 -22.34
CA ILE A 57 1.56 -0.64 -22.15
C ILE A 57 1.47 0.69 -22.89
N THR A 58 0.67 0.74 -23.96
CA THR A 58 0.46 1.96 -24.75
C THR A 58 -0.93 2.57 -24.53
N LYS A 59 -1.84 1.80 -23.95
CA LYS A 59 -3.19 2.23 -23.58
C LYS A 59 -3.63 1.50 -22.33
N ILE A 60 -4.30 2.22 -21.43
CA ILE A 60 -4.95 1.65 -20.26
C ILE A 60 -6.46 1.80 -20.43
N THR A 61 -7.21 0.76 -20.13
CA THR A 61 -8.66 0.78 -19.98
C THR A 61 -9.00 0.34 -18.57
N ILE A 62 -9.81 1.14 -17.88
CA ILE A 62 -10.23 0.88 -16.51
C ILE A 62 -11.67 0.36 -16.55
N ILE A 63 -11.90 -0.76 -15.87
CA ILE A 63 -13.23 -1.35 -15.69
C ILE A 63 -13.55 -1.30 -14.19
N GLU A 64 -14.67 -0.66 -13.85
CA GLU A 64 -15.22 -0.71 -12.49
C GLU A 64 -15.93 -2.06 -12.31
N LYS A 65 -15.42 -2.90 -11.41
CA LYS A 65 -15.97 -4.25 -11.15
C LYS A 65 -17.18 -4.20 -10.22
N THR A 66 -17.31 -3.11 -9.48
CA THR A 66 -18.40 -2.87 -8.54
C THR A 66 -18.79 -1.40 -8.58
N ASN A 67 -20.06 -1.12 -8.27
CA ASN A 67 -20.57 0.24 -8.13
C ASN A 67 -20.50 0.73 -6.67
N GLU A 68 -20.16 -0.18 -5.74
CA GLU A 68 -20.10 0.10 -4.32
C GLU A 68 -19.02 -0.69 -3.57
N ILE A 69 -18.44 -0.07 -2.54
CA ILE A 69 -17.59 -0.72 -1.53
C ILE A 69 -18.30 -0.58 -0.19
N LYS A 70 -18.47 -1.72 0.49
CA LYS A 70 -19.11 -1.81 1.80
C LYS A 70 -18.11 -2.40 2.80
N ASN A 71 -18.33 -2.09 4.08
CA ASN A 71 -17.64 -2.76 5.19
C ASN A 71 -16.11 -2.56 5.25
N LEU A 72 -15.59 -1.41 4.83
CA LEU A 72 -14.20 -1.07 5.09
C LEU A 72 -13.95 -1.02 6.60
N LYS A 73 -12.98 -1.81 7.07
CA LYS A 73 -12.56 -1.83 8.47
C LYS A 73 -11.97 -0.47 8.84
N LYS A 74 -12.32 0.03 10.03
CA LYS A 74 -11.76 1.27 10.57
C LYS A 74 -10.38 1.03 11.18
N ASN A 75 -9.63 2.12 11.38
CA ASN A 75 -8.34 2.14 12.08
C ASN A 75 -7.31 1.16 11.49
N GLN A 76 -7.40 0.91 10.19
CA GLN A 76 -6.39 0.16 9.46
C GLN A 76 -5.29 1.09 8.95
N ILE A 77 -4.18 0.48 8.53
CA ILE A 77 -3.11 1.17 7.81
C ILE A 77 -3.54 1.51 6.39
N GLU A 78 -2.88 2.48 5.77
CA GLU A 78 -3.18 2.95 4.40
C GLU A 78 -3.18 1.81 3.36
N GLU A 79 -2.21 0.90 3.45
CA GLU A 79 -2.05 -0.25 2.55
C GLU A 79 -3.32 -1.12 2.49
N TYR A 80 -4.03 -1.28 3.61
CA TYR A 80 -5.29 -2.02 3.63
C TYR A 80 -6.35 -1.35 2.76
N TYR A 81 -6.50 -0.02 2.87
CA TYR A 81 -7.51 0.70 2.09
C TYR A 81 -7.15 0.70 0.61
N ILE A 82 -5.87 0.89 0.28
CA ILE A 82 -5.38 0.81 -1.10
C ILE A 82 -5.69 -0.56 -1.71
N ASP A 83 -5.46 -1.65 -0.98
CA ASP A 83 -5.80 -3.01 -1.45
C ASP A 83 -7.30 -3.17 -1.70
N GLU A 84 -8.14 -2.75 -0.74
CA GLU A 84 -9.60 -2.80 -0.89
C GLU A 84 -10.11 -1.97 -2.06
N PHE A 85 -9.56 -0.77 -2.28
CA PHE A 85 -9.93 0.09 -3.41
C PHE A 85 -9.48 -0.49 -4.73
N THR A 86 -8.28 -1.07 -4.79
CA THR A 86 -7.74 -1.68 -5.99
C THR A 86 -8.61 -2.84 -6.48
N LYS A 87 -9.17 -3.65 -5.56
CA LYS A 87 -10.07 -4.77 -5.91
C LYS A 87 -11.32 -4.34 -6.67
N ALA A 88 -11.72 -3.07 -6.54
CA ALA A 88 -12.88 -2.52 -7.19
C ALA A 88 -12.66 -2.22 -8.69
N PHE A 89 -11.41 -2.29 -9.17
CA PHE A 89 -11.04 -1.99 -10.54
C PHE A 89 -10.34 -3.18 -11.22
N GLU A 90 -10.49 -3.25 -12.53
CA GLU A 90 -9.66 -4.06 -13.42
C GLU A 90 -9.02 -3.16 -14.46
N PHE A 91 -7.73 -3.37 -14.71
CA PHE A 91 -6.95 -2.59 -15.66
C PHE A 91 -6.62 -3.47 -16.85
N ARG A 92 -6.89 -2.98 -18.06
CA ARG A 92 -6.62 -3.70 -19.30
C ARG A 92 -5.73 -2.90 -20.25
N ASN A 93 -4.91 -3.60 -21.02
CA ASN A 93 -4.01 -2.99 -22.01
C ASN A 93 -4.71 -2.75 -23.35
N GLN A 94 -3.95 -2.32 -24.36
CA GLN A 94 -4.42 -2.08 -25.73
C GLN A 94 -5.07 -3.30 -26.40
N ASP A 95 -4.69 -4.52 -26.00
CA ASP A 95 -5.18 -5.78 -26.56
C ASP A 95 -6.31 -6.39 -25.71
N GLY A 96 -6.65 -5.75 -24.59
CA GLY A 96 -7.67 -6.21 -23.66
C GLY A 96 -7.17 -7.20 -22.61
N ASP A 97 -5.87 -7.50 -22.52
CA ASP A 97 -5.33 -8.33 -21.44
C ASP A 97 -5.25 -7.55 -20.13
N ILE A 98 -5.37 -8.27 -19.01
CA ILE A 98 -5.26 -7.69 -17.67
C ILE A 98 -3.84 -7.19 -17.42
N ILE A 99 -3.72 -5.92 -17.04
CA ILE A 99 -2.48 -5.32 -16.55
C ILE A 99 -2.36 -5.61 -15.06
N LYS A 100 -1.24 -6.18 -14.64
CA LYS A 100 -0.91 -6.32 -13.22
C LYS A 100 -0.69 -4.94 -12.59
N THR A 101 -1.29 -4.70 -11.43
CA THR A 101 -1.29 -3.39 -10.75
C THR A 101 0.10 -2.85 -10.46
N ARG A 102 1.09 -3.71 -10.21
CA ARG A 102 2.49 -3.29 -10.03
C ARG A 102 3.09 -2.55 -11.24
N LYS A 103 2.57 -2.76 -12.46
CA LYS A 103 3.01 -2.05 -13.67
C LYS A 103 2.41 -0.64 -13.78
N LEU A 104 1.54 -0.29 -12.84
CA LEU A 104 0.81 0.96 -12.79
C LEU A 104 1.16 1.73 -11.53
N ASN A 105 1.17 3.04 -11.64
CA ASN A 105 1.03 3.94 -10.51
C ASN A 105 -0.46 4.28 -10.38
N LEU A 106 -1.05 3.92 -9.24
CA LEU A 106 -2.46 4.16 -8.96
C LEU A 106 -2.59 5.34 -8.00
N GLU A 107 -3.39 6.34 -8.40
CA GLU A 107 -3.76 7.46 -7.55
C GLU A 107 -5.27 7.47 -7.36
N PHE A 108 -5.72 7.21 -6.12
CA PHE A 108 -7.13 7.22 -5.79
C PHE A 108 -7.63 8.64 -5.58
N LYS A 109 -8.78 8.95 -6.17
CA LYS A 109 -9.45 10.24 -6.02
C LYS A 109 -10.74 10.02 -5.24
N PHE A 110 -10.94 10.83 -4.21
CA PHE A 110 -12.12 10.82 -3.37
C PHE A 110 -12.90 12.10 -3.58
N HIS A 111 -14.22 11.98 -3.66
CA HIS A 111 -15.10 13.12 -3.83
C HIS A 111 -16.33 12.96 -2.94
N LEU A 112 -16.66 14.02 -2.21
CA LEU A 112 -17.93 14.09 -1.47
C LEU A 112 -19.05 14.34 -2.46
N ARG A 113 -20.10 13.50 -2.46
CA ARG A 113 -21.19 13.64 -3.43
C ARG A 113 -21.76 15.08 -3.44
N GLY A 114 -21.49 15.82 -4.52
CA GLY A 114 -22.01 17.17 -4.75
C GLY A 114 -21.16 18.34 -4.25
N THR A 115 -19.96 18.13 -3.67
CA THR A 115 -19.16 19.24 -3.14
C THR A 115 -17.73 19.27 -3.68
N THR A 116 -16.78 18.61 -3.02
CA THR A 116 -15.34 18.81 -3.20
C THR A 116 -14.60 17.49 -3.30
N TYR A 117 -13.45 17.55 -3.98
CA TYR A 117 -12.43 16.50 -3.89
C TYR A 117 -11.78 16.52 -2.51
N LEU A 118 -11.39 15.35 -2.04
CA LEU A 118 -10.71 15.15 -0.76
C LEU A 118 -9.35 14.51 -0.99
N THR A 119 -8.39 14.85 -0.14
CA THR A 119 -7.18 14.04 0.04
C THR A 119 -7.53 12.70 0.71
N PHE A 120 -6.60 11.74 0.69
CA PHE A 120 -6.79 10.47 1.40
C PHE A 120 -6.95 10.69 2.91
N GLU A 121 -6.16 11.58 3.51
CA GLU A 121 -6.25 11.91 4.94
C GLU A 121 -7.62 12.52 5.29
N GLU A 122 -8.09 13.50 4.52
CA GLU A 122 -9.40 14.12 4.73
C GLU A 122 -10.56 13.12 4.53
N PHE A 123 -10.42 12.20 3.56
CA PHE A 123 -11.36 11.10 3.39
C PHE A 123 -11.37 10.20 4.63
N MET A 124 -10.22 9.81 5.16
CA MET A 124 -10.11 8.93 6.31
C MET A 124 -10.67 9.53 7.59
N GLU A 125 -10.44 10.82 7.82
CA GLU A 125 -11.04 11.58 8.93
C GLU A 125 -12.57 11.56 8.83
N LYS A 126 -13.11 11.96 7.68
CA LYS A 126 -14.58 12.04 7.47
C LYS A 126 -15.26 10.68 7.45
N TYR A 127 -14.61 9.65 6.89
CA TYR A 127 -15.12 8.29 6.89
C TYR A 127 -15.21 7.74 8.34
N SER A 128 -14.24 8.09 9.19
CA SER A 128 -14.22 7.69 10.60
C SER A 128 -15.37 8.33 11.40
N ASP A 129 -15.66 9.60 11.14
CA ASP A 129 -16.73 10.41 11.75
C ASP A 129 -18.15 10.03 11.29
N GLY A 130 -18.27 9.01 10.44
CA GLY A 130 -19.54 8.34 10.16
C GLY A 130 -20.49 9.11 9.26
N SER A 131 -19.98 10.08 8.50
CA SER A 131 -20.78 10.92 7.62
C SER A 131 -20.42 10.72 6.14
N ILE A 132 -21.44 10.73 5.29
CA ILE A 132 -21.45 10.98 3.83
C ILE A 132 -21.21 9.78 2.89
N ASN A 133 -21.95 9.78 1.76
CA ASN A 133 -21.71 8.93 0.60
C ASN A 133 -20.49 9.47 -0.17
N PHE A 134 -19.35 8.80 -0.07
CA PHE A 134 -18.17 9.16 -0.85
C PHE A 134 -18.22 8.51 -2.23
N ARG A 135 -17.67 9.22 -3.22
CA ARG A 135 -17.35 8.69 -4.54
C ARG A 135 -15.86 8.47 -4.61
N MET A 136 -15.48 7.33 -5.14
CA MET A 136 -14.10 6.97 -5.38
C MET A 136 -13.88 6.67 -6.86
N GLY A 137 -12.74 7.12 -7.35
CA GLY A 137 -12.19 6.65 -8.61
C GLY A 137 -10.68 6.55 -8.54
N VAL A 138 -10.08 6.29 -9.68
CA VAL A 138 -8.65 6.03 -9.80
C VAL A 138 -8.09 6.66 -11.07
N ILE A 139 -6.89 7.20 -10.94
CA ILE A 139 -6.01 7.53 -12.05
C ILE A 139 -4.96 6.42 -12.10
N ALA A 140 -4.91 5.71 -13.21
CA ALA A 140 -3.90 4.69 -13.48
C ALA A 140 -2.93 5.19 -14.53
N THR A 141 -1.65 5.21 -14.19
CA THR A 141 -0.58 5.66 -15.09
C THR A 141 0.45 4.54 -15.26
N ALA A 142 0.86 4.23 -16.49
CA ALA A 142 1.87 3.20 -16.70
C ALA A 142 3.21 3.63 -16.09
N LYS A 143 3.90 2.70 -15.41
CA LYS A 143 5.24 2.99 -14.84
C LYS A 143 6.29 3.21 -15.94
N THR A 144 6.16 2.51 -17.06
CA THR A 144 7.09 2.59 -18.20
C THR A 144 6.97 3.88 -19.00
N ASP A 145 5.76 4.46 -19.04
CA ASP A 145 5.50 5.71 -19.75
C ASP A 145 4.41 6.52 -19.02
N LYS A 146 4.82 7.62 -18.40
CA LYS A 146 3.93 8.50 -17.62
C LYS A 146 2.88 9.22 -18.46
N THR A 147 3.01 9.24 -19.78
CA THR A 147 2.01 9.82 -20.69
C THR A 147 0.83 8.89 -20.91
N VAL A 148 1.02 7.59 -20.69
CA VAL A 148 -0.03 6.57 -20.79
C VAL A 148 -0.82 6.56 -19.49
N THR A 149 -1.94 7.29 -19.48
CA THR A 149 -2.80 7.46 -18.31
C THR A 149 -4.27 7.17 -18.65
N ALA A 150 -5.01 6.66 -17.68
CA ALA A 150 -6.45 6.51 -17.72
C ALA A 150 -7.05 6.96 -16.39
N THR A 151 -8.22 7.59 -16.44
CA THR A 151 -8.86 8.18 -15.26
C THR A 151 -10.34 7.82 -15.24
N THR A 152 -10.84 7.37 -14.10
CA THR A 152 -12.30 7.24 -13.90
C THR A 152 -12.91 8.57 -13.46
N LYS A 153 -14.18 8.79 -13.82
CA LYS A 153 -14.92 9.99 -13.38
C LYS A 153 -15.45 9.77 -11.97
N VAL A 154 -15.25 10.75 -11.09
CA VAL A 154 -15.62 10.65 -9.66
C VAL A 154 -16.58 11.76 -9.23
N ASN A 155 -17.02 12.60 -10.16
CA ASN A 155 -17.91 13.72 -9.88
C ASN A 155 -19.39 13.37 -10.13
N GLY A 156 -20.28 14.02 -9.37
CA GLY A 156 -21.73 13.85 -9.49
C GLY A 156 -22.22 12.46 -9.08
N ILE A 157 -22.81 11.73 -10.04
CA ILE A 157 -23.27 10.34 -9.87
C ILE A 157 -22.24 9.28 -10.31
N SER A 158 -21.11 9.72 -10.87
CA SER A 158 -20.07 8.83 -11.39
C SER A 158 -19.12 8.37 -10.29
N GLY A 159 -18.52 7.19 -10.46
CA GLY A 159 -17.57 6.61 -9.53
C GLY A 159 -18.20 5.71 -8.47
N ILE A 160 -17.34 4.90 -7.86
CA ILE A 160 -17.71 3.84 -6.93
C ILE A 160 -18.18 4.45 -5.61
N THR A 161 -19.36 4.03 -5.14
CA THR A 161 -19.92 4.51 -3.88
C THR A 161 -19.23 3.83 -2.71
N ILE A 162 -18.64 4.57 -1.77
CA ILE A 162 -18.16 3.98 -0.52
C ILE A 162 -19.23 4.17 0.54
N PHE A 163 -19.80 3.06 0.99
CA PHE A 163 -20.74 3.02 2.11
C PHE A 163 -20.02 2.62 3.39
N ARG A 164 -20.41 3.25 4.50
CA ARG A 164 -20.11 2.73 5.83
C ARG A 164 -20.84 1.39 6.02
N SER A 165 -20.20 0.41 6.66
CA SER A 165 -20.96 -0.68 7.30
C SER A 165 -21.93 -0.07 8.29
N LEU A 166 -23.22 -0.40 8.15
CA LEU A 166 -24.17 -0.28 9.25
C LEU A 166 -23.68 -1.11 10.45
#